data_AF-A0A9E5APS0-F1
#
_entry.id   AF-A0A9E5APS0-F1
#
_cell.length_a   1.000
_cell.length_b   1.000
_cell.length_c   1.000
_cell.angle_alpha   90.00
_cell.angle_beta   90.00
_cell.angle_gamma   90.00
#
_symmetry.space_group_name_H-M   'P 1'
#
loop_
_entity.id
_entity.type
_entity.pdbx_description
1 polymer ?
#
loop_
_entity_poly.entity_id
_entity_poly.type
_entity_poly.pdbx_seq_one_letter_code
_entity_poly.pdbx_strand_id
1 'polypeptide(L)' 'MEHYVCTGGCGGESKDQGVCDAQFCKKEGQVLTSCSCADGMHENPGVSNIEKDDSDLGE' A
#
# COMPACT_ATOMS: atom_id res chain seq x y z
N MET A 1 5.58 -4.19 9.92
CA MET A 1 4.60 -5.15 9.39
C MET A 1 5.19 -5.73 8.12
N GLU A 2 5.07 -7.02 7.89
CA GLU A 2 5.50 -7.63 6.64
C GLU A 2 4.32 -7.60 5.67
N HIS A 3 4.51 -6.96 4.51
CA HIS A 3 3.53 -6.96 3.42
C HIS A 3 4.27 -7.22 2.11
N TYR A 4 3.52 -7.54 1.07
CA TYR A 4 4.04 -7.89 -0.24
C TYR A 4 3.48 -6.94 -1.28
N VAL A 5 4.35 -6.42 -2.14
CA VAL A 5 4.01 -5.36 -3.09
C VAL A 5 4.38 -5.75 -4.51
N CYS A 6 3.57 -5.31 -5.46
CA CYS A 6 3.81 -5.56 -6.86
C CYS A 6 4.77 -4.51 -7.41
N THR A 7 5.97 -4.96 -7.79
CA THR A 7 6.98 -4.14 -8.47
C THR A 7 6.67 -3.93 -9.97
N GLY A 8 5.50 -4.33 -10.43
CA GLY A 8 5.04 -4.15 -11.81
C GLY A 8 4.48 -2.77 -12.12
N GLY A 9 4.43 -1.86 -11.13
CA GLY A 9 3.96 -0.48 -11.29
C GLY A 9 2.44 -0.32 -11.21
N CYS A 10 1.69 -1.38 -10.89
CA CYS A 10 0.25 -1.30 -10.67
C CYS A 10 -0.14 -0.84 -9.25
N GLY A 11 0.83 -0.78 -8.32
CA GLY A 11 0.57 -0.41 -6.93
C GLY A 11 -0.16 -1.47 -6.10
N GLY A 12 -0.34 -2.70 -6.61
CA GLY A 12 -0.98 -3.77 -5.86
C GLY A 12 -0.15 -4.19 -4.63
N GLU A 13 -0.80 -4.30 -3.47
CA GLU A 13 -0.20 -4.81 -2.23
C GLU A 13 -1.06 -5.94 -1.63
N SER A 14 -0.44 -6.79 -0.82
CA SER A 14 -1.12 -7.83 -0.07
C SER A 14 -0.40 -8.08 1.26
N LYS A 15 -1.14 -8.48 2.29
CA LYS A 15 -0.56 -8.87 3.59
C LYS A 15 0.02 -10.28 3.55
N ASP A 16 -0.50 -11.11 2.65
CA ASP A 16 -0.08 -12.49 2.48
C ASP A 16 0.84 -12.63 1.27
N GLN A 17 1.70 -13.64 1.31
CA GLN A 17 2.61 -13.96 0.20
C GLN A 17 1.79 -14.54 -0.96
N GLY A 18 1.28 -13.63 -1.81
CA GLY A 18 0.44 -13.94 -2.95
C GLY A 18 1.06 -13.54 -4.28
N VAL A 19 0.23 -13.58 -5.33
CA VAL A 19 0.57 -13.06 -6.66
C VAL A 19 -0.18 -11.76 -6.92
N CYS A 20 0.32 -10.96 -7.87
CA CYS A 20 -0.36 -9.74 -8.28
C CYS A 20 -1.63 -10.07 -9.08
N ASP A 21 -2.80 -9.67 -8.56
CA ASP A 21 -4.11 -9.84 -9.21
C ASP A 21 -4.53 -8.63 -10.06
N ALA A 22 -3.64 -7.65 -10.25
CA ALA A 22 -3.97 -6.45 -11.01
C ALA A 22 -4.09 -6.78 -12.50
N GLN A 23 -5.31 -6.82 -13.00
CA GLN A 23 -5.60 -6.92 -14.43
C GLN A 23 -4.84 -5.80 -15.16
N PHE A 24 -4.08 -6.17 -16.19
CA PHE A 24 -3.19 -5.29 -16.98
C PHE A 24 -1.85 -4.92 -16.34
N CYS A 25 -1.46 -5.55 -15.23
CA CYS A 25 -0.10 -5.40 -14.74
C CYS A 25 0.88 -6.22 -15.60
N LYS A 26 2.05 -5.65 -15.90
CA LYS A 26 3.15 -6.41 -16.55
C LYS A 26 3.60 -7.63 -15.74
N LYS A 27 3.27 -7.64 -14.45
CA LYS A 27 3.56 -8.69 -13.48
C LYS A 27 2.28 -9.35 -12.93
N GLU A 28 1.16 -9.26 -13.65
CA GLU A 28 -0.04 -10.02 -13.33
C GLU A 28 0.29 -11.51 -13.19
N GLY A 29 -0.20 -12.15 -12.12
CA GLY A 29 0.10 -13.54 -11.79
C GLY A 29 1.53 -13.80 -11.28
N GLN A 30 2.41 -12.80 -11.19
CA GLN A 30 3.73 -12.95 -10.57
C GLN A 30 3.69 -12.74 -9.07
N VAL A 31 4.61 -13.39 -8.36
CA VAL A 31 4.73 -13.32 -6.90
C VAL A 31 5.01 -11.88 -6.45
N LEU A 32 4.27 -11.43 -5.46
CA LEU A 32 4.48 -10.13 -4.83
C LEU A 32 5.82 -10.13 -4.08
N THR A 33 6.49 -8.98 -4.10
CA THR A 33 7.81 -8.81 -3.48
C THR A 33 7.63 -8.36 -2.03
N SER A 34 8.28 -9.03 -1.08
CA SER A 34 8.22 -8.64 0.34
C SER A 34 8.76 -7.22 0.54
N CYS A 35 7.96 -6.33 1.13
CA CYS A 35 8.37 -5.05 1.66
C CYS A 35 8.50 -5.16 3.18
N SER A 36 9.65 -4.76 3.70
CA SER A 36 9.91 -4.69 5.14
C SER A 36 9.64 -3.28 5.69
N CYS A 37 8.63 -2.61 5.15
CA CYS A 37 8.44 -1.18 5.28
C CYS A 37 7.57 -0.93 6.52
N ALA A 38 8.06 -0.12 7.47
CA ALA A 38 7.49 -0.04 8.82
C ALA A 38 6.08 0.56 8.85
N ASP A 39 5.80 1.50 7.94
CA ASP A 39 4.60 2.34 7.97
C ASP A 39 3.45 1.85 7.08
N GLY A 40 3.65 0.82 6.25
CA GLY A 40 2.63 0.37 5.28
C GLY A 40 2.20 1.45 4.27
N MET A 41 2.89 2.59 4.21
CA MET A 41 2.58 3.70 3.31
C MET A 41 3.12 3.43 1.91
N HIS A 42 2.47 2.52 1.20
CA HIS A 42 2.61 2.40 -0.25
C HIS A 42 1.48 3.23 -0.81
N GLU A 43 1.79 4.49 -1.10
CA GLU A 43 0.82 5.54 -1.38
C GLU A 43 -0.33 5.06 -2.26
N ASN A 44 -1.46 4.76 -1.62
CA ASN A 44 -2.74 4.84 -2.29
C ASN A 44 -2.88 6.32 -2.67
N PRO A 45 -2.95 6.70 -3.96
CA PRO A 45 -3.03 8.10 -4.38
C PRO A 45 -4.35 8.79 -3.98
N GLY A 46 -5.02 8.35 -2.92
CA GLY A 46 -6.33 8.82 -2.47
C GLY A 46 -6.48 9.09 -0.98
N VAL A 47 -5.45 8.95 -0.13
CA VAL A 47 -5.57 9.37 1.28
C VAL A 47 -4.23 9.80 1.88
N SER A 48 -3.67 10.87 1.33
CA SER A 48 -2.69 11.66 2.07
C SER A 48 -3.41 12.36 3.22
N ASN A 49 -3.06 11.97 4.44
CA ASN A 49 -3.01 12.84 5.62
C ASN A 49 -4.26 13.69 5.89
N ILE A 50 -5.23 13.11 6.61
CA ILE A 50 -6.05 13.90 7.53
C ILE A 50 -5.67 13.49 8.95
N GLU A 51 -4.40 13.66 9.28
CA GLU A 51 -4.04 14.05 10.64
C GLU A 51 -4.25 15.56 10.73
N LYS A 52 -5.52 15.98 10.85
CA LYS A 52 -5.83 17.23 11.53
C LYS A 52 -6.35 16.85 12.90
N ASP A 53 -5.40 16.66 13.81
CA ASP A 53 -5.59 16.97 15.21
C ASP A 53 -5.95 18.47 15.27
N ASP A 54 -7.25 18.76 15.23
CA ASP A 54 -7.79 20.09 15.55
C ASP A 54 -8.55 19.94 16.86
N SER A 55 -7.79 19.75 17.93
CA SER A 55 -8.26 20.02 19.29
C SER A 55 -8.04 21.51 19.57
N ASP A 56 -8.82 22.39 18.94
CA ASP A 56 -8.88 23.81 19.32
C ASP A 56 -10.05 24.03 20.29
N LEU A 57 -9.72 24.65 21.44
CA LEU A 57 -10.50 24.67 22.66
C LEU A 57 -11.86 25.35 22.50
N GLY A 58 -12.87 24.77 23.14
CA GLY A 58 -14.03 25.53 23.56
C GLY A 58 -13.68 26.46 24.71
N GLU A 59 -14.08 27.73 24.60
CA GLU A 59 -14.49 28.62 25.69
C GLU A 59 -15.67 29.49 25.23
#